data_AF-A0A960D2R0-F1
#
_entry.id   AF-A0A960D2R0-F1
#
_cell.length_a   1.000
_cell.length_b   1.000
_cell.length_c   1.000
_cell.angle_alpha   90.00
_cell.angle_beta   90.00
_cell.angle_gamma   90.00
#
_symmetry.space_group_name_H-M   'P 1'
#
loop_
_entity.id
_entity.type
_entity.pdbx_description
1 polymer ?
#
loop_
_entity_poly.entity_id
_entity_poly.type
_entity_poly.pdbx_seq_one_letter_code
_entity_poly.pdbx_strand_id
1 'polypeptide(L)'
;SGHIDPVDRLTHTGVLKRLGPQTGGLVTWRDLTALPCSHPHCCSVGYLLQDDGGQWRSLVSLVGADGLKEKLGLVANRIADAEIPRQLRTAVRESLLGLLSEQSSLSHPQIGDIWQTICESCDLGMSTLLTLASSALPGRRRKLRRLLGERVVRLTVKPFMDMSTMIEERLLQCCVHVGTRSGQDQCAPFCAVQAWPELGRQRLSIAARRELPLIEVR
;
A
#
# COMPACT_ATOMS: atom_id res chain seq x y z
N SER A 1 -16.43 -17.14 10.64
CA SER A 1 -17.04 -15.89 10.16
C SER A 1 -18.53 -16.13 10.00
N GLY A 2 -19.37 -15.15 10.35
CA GLY A 2 -20.82 -15.25 10.14
C GLY A 2 -21.21 -15.22 8.66
N HIS A 3 -22.50 -15.43 8.38
CA HIS A 3 -23.08 -15.26 7.05
C HIS A 3 -22.90 -13.79 6.59
N ILE A 4 -22.50 -13.60 5.33
CA ILE A 4 -22.43 -12.28 4.69
C ILE A 4 -23.54 -12.23 3.66
N ASP A 5 -24.45 -11.28 3.80
CA ASP A 5 -25.46 -11.00 2.79
C ASP A 5 -24.76 -10.39 1.55
N PRO A 6 -24.85 -11.01 0.36
CA PRO A 6 -24.21 -10.49 -0.84
C PRO A 6 -24.79 -9.15 -1.30
N VAL A 7 -26.04 -8.84 -0.98
CA VAL A 7 -26.72 -7.59 -1.38
C VAL A 7 -26.68 -6.52 -0.29
N ASP A 8 -26.52 -6.90 0.98
CA ASP A 8 -26.33 -5.96 2.09
C ASP A 8 -24.91 -6.02 2.66
N ARG A 9 -23.97 -5.43 1.93
CA ARG A 9 -22.56 -5.39 2.33
C ARG A 9 -21.84 -4.12 1.93
N LEU A 10 -20.78 -3.82 2.68
CA LEU A 10 -19.88 -2.72 2.34
C LEU A 10 -18.96 -3.13 1.17
N THR A 11 -19.06 -2.40 0.07
CA THR A 11 -18.21 -2.60 -1.12
C THR A 11 -16.96 -1.73 -1.08
N HIS A 12 -15.97 -2.04 -1.92
CA HIS A 12 -14.76 -1.23 -2.06
C HIS A 12 -15.10 0.25 -2.35
N THR A 13 -15.91 0.51 -3.37
CA THR A 13 -16.36 1.87 -3.72
C THR A 13 -17.25 2.48 -2.64
N GLY A 14 -18.01 1.66 -1.91
CA GLY A 14 -18.78 2.08 -0.74
C GLY A 14 -17.90 2.63 0.39
N VAL A 15 -16.75 2.00 0.67
CA VAL A 15 -15.75 2.53 1.61
C VAL A 15 -15.19 3.85 1.08
N LEU A 16 -14.73 3.87 -0.18
CA LEU A 16 -14.12 5.05 -0.79
C LEU A 16 -15.05 6.27 -0.79
N LYS A 17 -16.34 6.07 -1.08
CA LYS A 17 -17.37 7.13 -1.04
C LYS A 17 -17.56 7.72 0.36
N ARG A 18 -17.34 6.94 1.42
CA ARG A 18 -17.57 7.35 2.82
C ARG A 18 -16.37 8.05 3.46
N LEU A 19 -15.17 7.99 2.87
CA LEU A 19 -13.96 8.64 3.40
C LEU A 19 -14.14 10.15 3.58
N GLY A 20 -14.62 10.85 2.55
CA GLY A 20 -14.79 12.31 2.56
C GLY A 20 -15.68 12.78 3.71
N PRO A 21 -16.94 12.33 3.78
CA PRO A 21 -17.85 12.72 4.85
C PRO A 21 -17.33 12.43 6.28
N GLN A 22 -16.64 11.30 6.48
CA GLN A 22 -16.11 10.93 7.80
C GLN A 22 -14.92 11.77 8.25
N THR A 23 -14.21 12.38 7.30
CA THR A 23 -12.99 13.16 7.56
C THR A 23 -13.18 14.67 7.35
N GLY A 24 -14.42 15.13 7.14
CA GLY A 24 -14.68 16.53 6.80
C GLY A 24 -14.04 16.98 5.49
N GLY A 25 -13.81 16.05 4.56
CA GLY A 25 -13.16 16.31 3.28
C GLY A 25 -11.63 16.27 3.30
N LEU A 26 -11.00 15.97 4.44
CA LEU A 26 -9.54 15.85 4.53
C LEU A 26 -8.99 14.75 3.63
N VAL A 27 -9.76 13.67 3.46
CA VAL A 27 -9.41 12.55 2.57
C VAL A 27 -10.62 12.15 1.75
N THR A 28 -10.47 12.07 0.45
CA THR A 28 -11.48 11.58 -0.48
C THR A 28 -10.94 10.40 -1.30
N TRP A 29 -11.82 9.73 -2.04
CA TRP A 29 -11.40 8.67 -2.95
C TRP A 29 -10.39 9.13 -4.02
N ARG A 30 -10.31 10.44 -4.32
CA ARG A 30 -9.35 11.02 -5.27
C ARG A 30 -7.92 11.04 -4.73
N ASP A 31 -7.77 10.90 -3.42
CA ASP A 31 -6.47 10.88 -2.73
C ASP A 31 -5.84 9.49 -2.68
N LEU A 32 -6.55 8.49 -3.23
CA LEU A 32 -6.10 7.10 -3.32
C LEU A 32 -5.97 6.69 -4.80
N THR A 33 -5.04 5.79 -5.06
CA THR A 33 -4.81 5.16 -6.36
C THR A 33 -4.76 3.64 -6.23
N ALA A 34 -4.95 2.92 -7.33
CA ALA A 34 -4.76 1.48 -7.35
C ALA A 34 -3.27 1.13 -7.17
N LEU A 35 -2.99 -0.04 -6.60
CA LEU A 35 -1.64 -0.59 -6.60
C LEU A 35 -1.20 -0.89 -8.03
N PRO A 36 -0.01 -0.45 -8.47
CA PRO A 36 0.48 -0.69 -9.83
C PRO A 36 0.86 -2.16 -10.07
N CYS A 37 1.06 -2.95 -9.02
CA CYS A 37 1.54 -4.34 -9.09
C CYS A 37 0.43 -5.41 -9.07
N SER A 38 -0.82 -5.03 -8.84
CA SER A 38 -1.94 -5.98 -8.69
C SER A 38 -3.20 -5.46 -9.36
N HIS A 39 -4.23 -6.29 -9.44
CA HIS A 39 -5.50 -5.91 -10.04
C HIS A 39 -6.05 -4.58 -9.46
N PRO A 40 -6.62 -3.66 -10.25
CA PRO A 40 -7.05 -2.34 -9.77
C PRO A 40 -8.06 -2.37 -8.62
N HIS A 41 -8.92 -3.40 -8.59
CA HIS A 41 -9.86 -3.62 -7.50
C HIS A 41 -9.27 -4.33 -6.27
N CYS A 42 -7.97 -4.64 -6.28
CA CYS A 42 -7.30 -5.35 -5.19
C CYS A 42 -7.09 -4.49 -3.96
N CYS A 43 -6.70 -3.24 -4.17
CA CYS A 43 -6.42 -2.30 -3.11
C CYS A 43 -6.40 -0.89 -3.69
N SER A 44 -7.01 0.04 -2.97
CA SER A 44 -6.77 1.47 -3.14
C SER A 44 -5.85 1.94 -2.01
N VAL A 45 -4.77 2.61 -2.37
CA VAL A 45 -3.76 3.10 -1.44
C VAL A 45 -3.56 4.60 -1.62
N GLY A 46 -3.39 5.31 -0.52
CA GLY A 46 -3.04 6.72 -0.49
C GLY A 46 -2.08 7.01 0.65
N TYR A 47 -1.38 8.14 0.53
CA TYR A 47 -0.48 8.63 1.56
C TYR A 47 -0.85 10.05 1.91
N LEU A 48 -1.00 10.31 3.20
CA LEU A 48 -1.13 11.65 3.75
C LEU A 48 0.19 12.04 4.40
N LEU A 49 0.57 13.29 4.20
CA LEU A 49 1.77 13.87 4.75
C LEU A 49 1.38 15.11 5.55
N GLN A 50 2.00 15.25 6.72
CA GLN A 50 1.90 16.46 7.52
C GLN A 50 3.10 17.37 7.21
N ASP A 51 2.80 18.59 6.76
CA ASP A 51 3.83 19.60 6.52
C ASP A 51 4.40 20.18 7.82
N ASP A 52 5.40 21.06 7.69
CA ASP A 52 6.03 21.73 8.84
C ASP A 52 5.06 22.67 9.59
N GLY A 53 3.97 23.09 8.96
CA GLY A 53 2.88 23.88 9.56
C GLY A 53 1.78 23.03 10.22
N GLY A 54 1.92 21.72 10.23
CA GLY A 54 0.97 20.79 10.84
C GLY A 54 -0.24 20.44 9.96
N GLN A 55 -0.30 20.92 8.71
CA GLN A 55 -1.40 20.63 7.80
C GLN A 55 -1.21 19.29 7.10
N TRP A 56 -2.29 18.52 7.00
CA TRP A 56 -2.30 17.23 6.31
C TRP A 56 -2.70 17.39 4.85
N ARG A 57 -1.91 16.82 3.94
CA ARG A 57 -2.16 16.80 2.51
C ARG A 57 -1.89 15.43 1.91
N SER A 58 -2.68 15.01 0.94
CA SER A 58 -2.42 13.75 0.24
C SER A 58 -1.27 13.89 -0.76
N LEU A 59 -0.53 12.81 -0.98
CA LEU A 59 0.49 12.73 -2.02
C LEU A 59 -0.10 13.07 -3.40
N VAL A 60 -1.33 12.65 -3.67
CA VAL A 60 -2.02 12.96 -4.93
C VAL A 60 -2.34 14.46 -5.04
N SER A 61 -2.74 15.12 -3.96
CA SER A 61 -2.99 16.58 -3.95
C SER A 61 -1.71 17.41 -4.09
N LEU A 62 -0.56 16.84 -3.74
CA LEU A 62 0.76 17.49 -3.85
C LEU A 62 1.35 17.30 -5.25
N VAL A 63 1.28 16.08 -5.80
CA VAL A 63 1.91 15.70 -7.07
C VAL A 63 0.97 15.88 -8.27
N GLY A 64 -0.35 15.86 -8.04
CA GLY A 64 -1.37 15.74 -9.08
C GLY A 64 -1.54 14.30 -9.58
N ALA A 65 -2.77 13.95 -9.97
CA ALA A 65 -3.09 12.60 -10.47
C ALA A 65 -2.33 12.26 -11.76
N ASP A 66 -2.26 13.19 -12.71
CA ASP A 66 -1.51 13.03 -13.96
C ASP A 66 0.00 12.97 -13.69
N GLY A 67 0.50 13.84 -12.81
CA GLY A 67 1.91 13.83 -12.40
C GLY A 67 2.32 12.53 -11.71
N LEU A 68 1.44 11.92 -10.92
CA LEU A 68 1.69 10.62 -10.29
C LEU A 68 1.69 9.50 -11.35
N LYS A 69 0.73 9.53 -12.28
CA LYS A 69 0.62 8.56 -13.38
C LYS A 69 1.86 8.58 -14.28
N GLU A 70 2.36 9.76 -14.60
CA GLU A 70 3.58 9.97 -15.37
C GLU A 70 4.81 9.42 -14.64
N LYS A 71 4.99 9.79 -13.36
CA LYS A 71 6.13 9.33 -12.55
C LYS A 71 6.13 7.81 -12.31
N LEU A 72 4.96 7.16 -12.31
CA LEU A 72 4.85 5.70 -12.27
C LEU A 72 5.12 5.02 -13.62
N GLY A 73 5.26 5.79 -14.71
CA GLY A 73 5.40 5.27 -16.07
C GLY A 73 4.13 4.61 -16.59
N LEU A 74 2.94 4.98 -16.05
CA LEU A 74 1.64 4.44 -16.44
C LEU A 74 1.01 5.19 -17.64
N VAL A 75 1.65 6.26 -18.13
CA VAL A 75 1.45 6.79 -19.49
C VAL A 75 2.73 6.50 -20.26
N ALA A 76 2.72 5.43 -21.06
CA ALA A 76 3.92 4.95 -21.73
C ALA A 76 4.45 5.84 -22.88
N ASN A 77 3.84 6.99 -23.21
CA ASN A 77 4.12 7.65 -24.50
C ASN A 77 4.00 9.19 -24.50
N ARG A 78 4.34 9.89 -23.41
CA ARG A 78 4.55 11.34 -23.51
C ARG A 78 5.93 11.76 -23.01
N ILE A 79 6.66 12.34 -23.95
CA ILE A 79 7.84 13.15 -23.78
C ILE A 79 7.42 14.32 -22.88
N ALA A 80 7.74 14.28 -21.60
CA ALA A 80 7.83 15.49 -20.79
C ALA A 80 9.09 15.39 -19.92
N ASP A 81 9.79 16.52 -19.90
CA ASP A 81 11.05 16.84 -19.24
C ASP A 81 12.31 16.13 -19.75
N ALA A 82 12.87 16.76 -20.78
CA ALA A 82 14.25 16.57 -21.23
C ALA A 82 15.31 17.01 -20.19
N GLU A 83 14.91 17.56 -19.04
CA GLU A 83 15.82 18.09 -18.01
C GLU A 83 16.07 17.14 -16.83
N ILE A 84 15.25 16.10 -16.64
CA ILE A 84 15.47 15.14 -15.53
C ILE A 84 16.31 13.95 -16.02
N PRO A 85 17.51 13.70 -15.44
CA PRO A 85 18.34 12.56 -15.80
C PRO A 85 17.54 11.25 -15.75
N ARG A 86 17.71 10.41 -16.76
CA ARG A 86 16.99 9.12 -16.88
C ARG A 86 17.09 8.26 -15.62
N GLN A 87 18.26 8.30 -14.96
CA GLN A 87 18.52 7.60 -13.70
C GLN A 87 17.63 8.10 -12.55
N LEU A 88 17.42 9.41 -12.45
CA LEU A 88 16.56 10.01 -11.43
C LEU A 88 15.08 9.65 -11.67
N ARG A 89 14.63 9.64 -12.93
CA ARG A 89 13.27 9.15 -13.28
C ARG A 89 13.06 7.70 -12.88
N THR A 90 14.05 6.83 -13.12
CA THR A 90 14.01 5.43 -12.67
C THR A 90 13.92 5.35 -11.15
N ALA A 91 14.76 6.10 -10.42
CA ALA A 91 14.75 6.10 -8.96
C ALA A 91 13.43 6.60 -8.36
N VAL A 92 12.84 7.67 -8.91
CA VAL A 92 11.52 8.18 -8.51
C VAL A 92 10.44 7.14 -8.78
N ARG A 93 10.47 6.50 -9.95
CA ARG A 93 9.52 5.45 -10.31
C ARG A 93 9.62 4.26 -9.36
N GLU A 94 10.82 3.73 -9.13
CA GLU A 94 11.05 2.62 -8.21
C GLU A 94 10.63 2.98 -6.78
N SER A 95 10.89 4.23 -6.37
CA SER A 95 10.46 4.73 -5.06
C SER A 95 8.94 4.77 -4.93
N LEU A 96 8.23 5.28 -5.93
CA LEU A 96 6.76 5.31 -5.94
C LEU A 96 6.15 3.90 -6.06
N LEU A 97 6.75 3.01 -6.87
CA LEU A 97 6.33 1.61 -6.95
C LEU A 97 6.55 0.88 -5.61
N GLY A 98 7.67 1.16 -4.94
CA GLY A 98 7.95 0.69 -3.59
C GLY A 98 6.87 1.20 -2.64
N LEU A 99 6.66 2.51 -2.56
CA LEU A 99 5.64 3.12 -1.71
C LEU A 99 4.23 2.56 -1.95
N LEU A 100 3.84 2.38 -3.21
CA LEU A 100 2.54 1.81 -3.58
C LEU A 100 2.54 0.27 -3.60
N SER A 101 3.51 -0.40 -2.98
CA SER A 101 3.50 -1.85 -2.81
C SER A 101 2.89 -2.24 -1.47
N GLU A 102 2.11 -3.32 -1.47
CA GLU A 102 1.56 -3.89 -0.23
C GLU A 102 2.63 -4.46 0.70
N GLN A 103 3.80 -4.80 0.17
CA GLN A 103 4.94 -5.29 0.96
C GLN A 103 5.70 -4.14 1.67
N SER A 104 5.40 -2.89 1.32
CA SER A 104 6.08 -1.73 1.90
C SER A 104 5.47 -1.34 3.23
N SER A 105 6.11 -1.80 4.29
CA SER A 105 5.90 -1.27 5.63
C SER A 105 6.68 0.05 5.80
N LEU A 106 6.15 0.98 6.60
CA LEU A 106 6.89 2.16 7.07
C LEU A 106 8.12 1.79 7.94
N SER A 107 8.25 0.51 8.31
CA SER A 107 9.45 -0.03 8.96
C SER A 107 10.48 -0.59 7.98
N HIS A 108 10.21 -0.60 6.68
CA HIS A 108 11.15 -1.15 5.69
C HIS A 108 12.43 -0.30 5.66
N PRO A 109 13.63 -0.90 5.66
CA PRO A 109 14.89 -0.15 5.76
C PRO A 109 15.08 0.92 4.68
N GLN A 110 14.54 0.68 3.48
CA GLN A 110 14.66 1.57 2.31
C GLN A 110 13.56 2.64 2.22
N ILE A 111 12.59 2.67 3.15
CA ILE A 111 11.46 3.63 3.06
C ILE A 111 11.93 5.08 3.21
N GLY A 112 13.04 5.30 3.92
CA GLY A 112 13.65 6.62 4.08
C GLY A 112 14.18 7.16 2.75
N ASP A 113 14.87 6.31 1.99
CA ASP A 113 15.44 6.65 0.68
C ASP A 113 14.30 6.96 -0.32
N ILE A 114 13.23 6.15 -0.30
CA ILE A 114 12.02 6.36 -1.09
C ILE A 114 11.42 7.75 -0.85
N TRP A 115 11.24 8.11 0.42
CA TRP A 115 10.66 9.41 0.78
C TRP A 115 11.59 10.57 0.45
N GLN A 116 12.90 10.40 0.62
CA GLN A 116 13.88 11.40 0.21
C GLN A 116 13.75 11.75 -1.26
N THR A 117 13.79 10.73 -2.12
CA THR A 117 13.70 10.90 -3.56
C THR A 117 12.39 11.58 -3.95
N ILE A 118 11.28 11.24 -3.30
CA ILE A 118 9.98 11.89 -3.54
C ILE A 118 10.01 13.36 -3.09
N CYS A 119 10.56 13.67 -1.91
CA CYS A 119 10.60 15.04 -1.39
C CYS A 119 11.49 15.96 -2.22
N GLU A 120 12.66 15.48 -2.63
CA GLU A 120 13.59 16.18 -3.52
C GLU A 120 12.98 16.42 -4.91
N SER A 121 12.23 15.44 -5.43
CA SER A 121 11.74 15.47 -6.82
C SER A 121 10.33 16.05 -6.98
N CYS A 122 9.55 16.12 -5.91
CA CYS A 122 8.15 16.58 -5.95
C CYS A 122 7.91 17.87 -5.14
N ASP A 123 8.97 18.49 -4.62
CA ASP A 123 8.95 19.73 -3.83
C ASP A 123 7.82 19.76 -2.79
N LEU A 124 7.77 18.71 -1.96
CA LEU A 124 6.66 18.51 -1.01
C LEU A 124 6.67 19.51 0.17
N GLY A 125 7.55 20.52 0.19
CA GLY A 125 7.63 21.52 1.26
C GLY A 125 8.04 20.96 2.63
N MET A 126 8.66 19.77 2.67
CA MET A 126 9.08 19.10 3.91
C MET A 126 10.59 19.22 4.13
N SER A 127 11.04 20.45 4.40
CA SER A 127 12.45 20.79 4.62
C SER A 127 13.10 19.90 5.70
N THR A 128 12.35 19.59 6.77
CA THR A 128 12.78 18.73 7.86
C THR A 128 13.03 17.28 7.41
N LEU A 129 12.19 16.72 6.54
CA LEU A 129 12.32 15.33 6.07
C LEU A 129 13.51 15.21 5.10
N LEU A 130 13.64 16.16 4.17
CA LEU A 130 14.76 16.32 3.25
C LEU A 130 16.11 16.41 3.98
N THR A 131 16.19 17.24 5.02
CA THR A 131 17.41 17.45 5.83
C THR A 131 17.82 16.19 6.60
N LEU A 132 16.87 15.30 6.91
CA LEU A 132 17.13 14.09 7.70
C LEU A 132 17.40 12.87 6.85
N ALA A 133 16.83 12.79 5.66
CA ALA A 133 17.12 11.70 4.74
C ALA A 133 18.50 11.85 4.06
N SER A 134 18.94 13.08 3.79
CA SER A 134 20.22 13.42 3.16
C SER A 134 21.49 13.15 4.01
N SER A 135 21.44 12.34 5.07
CA SER A 135 22.57 12.19 5.98
C SER A 135 22.82 10.76 6.49
N ALA A 136 23.93 10.20 6.03
CA ALA A 136 24.43 8.84 6.31
C ALA A 136 25.03 8.66 7.73
N LEU A 137 24.41 9.21 8.78
CA LEU A 137 24.94 9.09 10.15
C LEU A 137 24.18 8.06 11.01
N PRO A 138 24.90 7.20 11.77
CA PRO A 138 24.30 6.28 12.76
C PRO A 138 23.45 7.07 13.77
N GLY A 139 22.21 6.62 14.03
CA GLY A 139 21.26 7.28 14.93
C GLY A 139 20.19 8.14 14.24
N ARG A 140 20.47 8.69 13.04
CA ARG A 140 19.46 9.45 12.27
C ARG A 140 18.34 8.56 11.71
N ARG A 141 18.59 7.27 11.45
CA ARG A 141 17.55 6.29 11.06
C ARG A 141 16.39 6.20 12.06
N ARG A 142 16.67 6.27 13.37
CA ARG A 142 15.62 6.25 14.40
C ARG A 142 14.80 7.54 14.37
N LYS A 143 15.45 8.69 14.17
CA LYS A 143 14.79 10.00 14.03
C LYS A 143 13.93 10.07 12.76
N LEU A 144 14.44 9.57 11.63
CA LEU A 144 13.69 9.48 10.38
C LEU A 144 12.47 8.56 10.52
N ARG A 145 12.64 7.37 11.09
CA ARG A 145 11.51 6.46 11.37
C ARG A 145 10.45 7.11 12.27
N ARG A 146 10.89 7.83 13.31
CA ARG A 146 9.98 8.57 14.20
C ARG A 146 9.19 9.63 13.43
N LEU A 147 9.86 10.44 12.62
CA LEU A 147 9.20 11.47 11.82
C LEU A 147 8.25 10.89 10.77
N LEU A 148 8.65 9.85 10.06
CA LEU A 148 7.75 9.14 9.15
C LEU A 148 6.54 8.58 9.91
N GLY A 149 6.73 8.03 11.10
CA GLY A 149 5.63 7.55 11.94
C GLY A 149 4.70 8.66 12.47
N GLU A 150 5.22 9.88 12.68
CA GLU A 150 4.46 11.02 13.20
C GLU A 150 3.78 11.83 12.07
N ARG A 151 4.39 11.89 10.87
CA ARG A 151 3.99 12.80 9.78
C ARG A 151 3.53 12.11 8.51
N VAL A 152 3.58 10.79 8.43
CA VAL A 152 3.12 10.04 7.26
C VAL A 152 2.09 9.00 7.67
N VAL A 153 0.91 9.10 7.07
CA VAL A 153 -0.15 8.12 7.23
C VAL A 153 -0.38 7.43 5.90
N ARG A 154 -0.22 6.10 5.89
CA ARG A 154 -0.64 5.26 4.76
C ARG A 154 -2.08 4.82 4.99
N LEU A 155 -2.95 5.12 4.04
CA LEU A 155 -4.32 4.63 4.00
C LEU A 155 -4.44 3.57 2.92
N THR A 156 -4.93 2.39 3.31
CA THR A 156 -5.14 1.25 2.42
C THR A 156 -6.56 0.73 2.59
N VAL A 157 -7.30 0.66 1.49
CA VAL A 157 -8.61 0.00 1.41
C VAL A 157 -8.44 -1.28 0.60
N LYS A 158 -8.55 -2.43 1.28
CA LYS A 158 -8.29 -3.75 0.69
C LYS A 158 -9.52 -4.66 0.83
N PRO A 159 -10.37 -4.77 -0.19
CA PRO A 159 -11.56 -5.63 -0.12
C PRO A 159 -11.15 -7.10 -0.26
N PHE A 160 -11.44 -7.98 0.70
CA PHE A 160 -11.29 -9.43 0.45
C PHE A 160 -12.49 -9.97 -0.34
N MET A 161 -12.26 -10.95 -1.22
CA MET A 161 -13.31 -11.56 -2.04
C MET A 161 -13.88 -12.80 -1.37
N ASP A 162 -15.16 -13.05 -1.62
CA ASP A 162 -15.82 -14.33 -1.37
C ASP A 162 -16.49 -14.85 -2.65
N MET A 163 -17.27 -15.92 -2.52
CA MET A 163 -17.94 -16.58 -3.64
C MET A 163 -18.87 -15.67 -4.44
N SER A 164 -19.40 -14.59 -3.86
CA SER A 164 -20.33 -13.69 -4.55
C SER A 164 -19.64 -12.52 -5.26
N THR A 165 -18.37 -12.25 -4.93
CA THR A 165 -17.60 -11.12 -5.50
C THR A 165 -16.27 -11.55 -6.11
N MET A 166 -16.11 -12.84 -6.40
CA MET A 166 -14.86 -13.40 -6.89
C MET A 166 -14.57 -12.87 -8.30
N ILE A 167 -13.36 -12.35 -8.50
CA ILE A 167 -12.82 -11.96 -9.80
C ILE A 167 -11.58 -12.83 -10.02
N GLU A 168 -11.62 -13.70 -11.03
CA GLU A 168 -10.57 -14.69 -11.28
C GLU A 168 -9.23 -14.03 -11.60
N GLU A 169 -9.23 -12.99 -12.42
CA GLU A 169 -8.05 -12.22 -12.80
C GLU A 169 -7.36 -11.62 -11.57
N ARG A 170 -8.16 -11.14 -10.62
CA ARG A 170 -7.65 -10.63 -9.35
C ARG A 170 -7.07 -11.75 -8.49
N LEU A 171 -7.67 -12.94 -8.52
CA LEU A 171 -7.21 -14.09 -7.75
C LEU A 171 -5.83 -14.57 -8.24
N LEU A 172 -5.63 -14.62 -9.56
CA LEU A 172 -4.36 -14.98 -10.20
C LEU A 172 -3.22 -13.99 -9.89
N GLN A 173 -3.56 -12.74 -9.59
CA GLN A 173 -2.61 -11.67 -9.24
C GLN A 173 -2.49 -11.45 -7.73
N CYS A 174 -3.03 -12.34 -6.90
CA CYS A 174 -3.06 -12.14 -5.46
C CYS A 174 -1.63 -12.14 -4.88
N CYS A 175 -1.21 -11.08 -4.21
CA CYS A 175 0.09 -11.02 -3.54
C CYS A 175 0.05 -11.51 -2.09
N VAL A 176 -1.14 -11.81 -1.55
CA VAL A 176 -1.34 -12.33 -0.19
C VAL A 176 -1.65 -13.81 -0.27
N HIS A 177 -0.66 -14.62 0.09
CA HIS A 177 -0.76 -16.07 0.02
C HIS A 177 -0.86 -16.71 1.39
N VAL A 178 -1.51 -17.85 1.44
CA VAL A 178 -1.53 -18.74 2.60
C VAL A 178 -0.83 -20.03 2.21
N GLY A 179 0.14 -20.44 3.03
CA GLY A 179 0.77 -21.75 2.87
C GLY A 179 -0.25 -22.85 3.11
N THR A 180 -0.34 -23.79 2.17
CA THR A 180 -1.23 -24.95 2.22
C THR A 180 -0.46 -26.23 1.90
N ARG A 181 -0.95 -27.36 2.39
CA ARG A 181 -0.36 -28.69 2.20
C ARG A 181 -1.43 -29.68 1.74
N SER A 182 -1.19 -30.26 0.56
CA SER A 182 -1.90 -31.44 0.05
C SER A 182 -0.89 -32.58 -0.13
N GLY A 183 -0.67 -33.05 -1.36
CA GLY A 183 0.45 -33.95 -1.68
C GLY A 183 1.83 -33.26 -1.60
N GLN A 184 1.86 -31.93 -1.71
CA GLN A 184 3.05 -31.10 -1.53
C GLN A 184 2.69 -29.74 -0.92
N ASP A 185 3.71 -28.98 -0.49
CA ASP A 185 3.55 -27.61 0.00
C ASP A 185 3.33 -26.64 -1.16
N GLN A 186 2.37 -25.73 -1.00
CA GLN A 186 2.03 -24.73 -2.01
C GLN A 186 1.55 -23.43 -1.36
N CYS A 187 1.66 -22.31 -2.08
CA CYS A 187 1.09 -21.02 -1.71
C CYS A 187 -0.22 -20.82 -2.46
N ALA A 188 -1.33 -20.70 -1.73
CA ALA A 188 -2.65 -20.46 -2.32
C ALA A 188 -3.11 -19.01 -2.07
N PRO A 189 -3.82 -18.36 -3.01
CA PRO A 189 -4.36 -17.01 -2.82
C PRO A 189 -5.26 -16.91 -1.58
N PHE A 190 -5.07 -15.88 -0.75
CA PHE A 190 -5.78 -15.76 0.52
C PHE A 190 -7.30 -15.83 0.36
N CYS A 191 -7.88 -15.11 -0.62
CA CYS A 191 -9.33 -15.11 -0.83
C CYS A 191 -9.84 -16.50 -1.24
N ALA A 192 -9.06 -17.28 -2.01
CA ALA A 192 -9.43 -18.65 -2.36
C ALA A 192 -9.51 -19.53 -1.12
N VAL A 193 -8.49 -19.43 -0.26
CA VAL A 193 -8.40 -20.20 0.97
C VAL A 193 -9.53 -19.85 1.96
N GLN A 194 -10.09 -18.63 1.90
CA GLN A 194 -11.26 -18.26 2.69
C GLN A 194 -12.59 -18.73 2.06
N ALA A 195 -12.68 -18.71 0.72
CA ALA A 195 -13.92 -18.98 0.00
C ALA A 195 -14.21 -20.47 -0.21
N TRP A 196 -13.18 -21.30 -0.45
CA TRP A 196 -13.32 -22.73 -0.72
C TRP A 196 -12.92 -23.59 0.50
N PRO A 197 -13.88 -24.24 1.19
CA PRO A 197 -13.61 -25.00 2.41
C PRO A 197 -12.60 -26.14 2.24
N GLU A 198 -12.62 -26.84 1.11
CA GLU A 198 -11.69 -27.93 0.78
C GLU A 198 -10.24 -27.44 0.76
N LEU A 199 -10.01 -26.28 0.15
CA LEU A 199 -8.71 -25.62 0.14
C LEU A 199 -8.37 -25.02 1.51
N GLY A 200 -9.36 -24.46 2.20
CA GLY A 200 -9.24 -23.93 3.55
C GLY A 200 -8.71 -24.94 4.58
N ARG A 201 -9.12 -26.22 4.46
CA ARG A 201 -8.62 -27.31 5.32
C ARG A 201 -7.14 -27.65 5.09
N GLN A 202 -6.57 -27.24 3.96
CA GLN A 202 -5.17 -27.49 3.63
C GLN A 202 -4.22 -26.46 4.25
N ARG A 203 -4.69 -25.39 4.90
CA ARG A 203 -3.83 -24.38 5.57
C ARG A 203 -2.79 -25.06 6.44
N LEU A 204 -1.52 -24.65 6.33
CA LEU A 204 -0.45 -25.21 7.16
C LEU A 204 -0.72 -25.10 8.65
N SER A 205 -1.36 -24.02 9.10
CA SER A 205 -1.76 -23.84 10.51
C SER A 205 -2.76 -24.89 11.01
N ILE A 206 -3.55 -25.50 10.12
CA ILE A 206 -4.49 -26.58 10.43
C ILE A 206 -3.82 -27.93 10.18
N ALA A 207 -3.16 -28.08 9.03
CA ALA A 207 -2.53 -29.32 8.60
C ALA A 207 -1.38 -29.76 9.51
N ALA A 208 -0.69 -28.82 10.17
CA ALA A 208 0.37 -29.13 11.12
C ALA A 208 -0.13 -29.88 12.37
N ARG A 209 -1.44 -29.82 12.68
CA ARG A 209 -2.07 -30.43 13.88
C ARG A 209 -1.31 -30.18 15.18
N ARG A 210 -0.63 -29.04 15.25
CA ARG A 210 0.23 -28.66 16.37
C ARG A 210 -0.34 -27.41 17.00
N GLU A 211 -0.83 -27.54 18.23
CA GLU A 211 -1.19 -26.39 19.03
C GLU A 211 0.09 -25.66 19.45
N LEU A 212 0.18 -24.37 19.15
CA LEU A 212 1.25 -23.53 19.66
C LEU A 212 0.84 -23.05 21.06
N PRO A 213 1.72 -23.14 22.06
CA PRO A 213 1.42 -22.63 23.39
C PRO A 213 1.15 -21.12 23.29
N LEU A 214 0.04 -20.67 23.87
CA LEU A 214 -0.23 -19.24 24.04
C LEU A 214 0.75 -18.70 25.08
N ILE A 215 1.66 -17.82 24.66
CA ILE A 215 2.58 -17.13 25.56
C ILE A 215 1.90 -15.83 25.98
N GLU A 216 1.63 -15.68 27.27
CA GLU A 216 1.16 -14.42 27.84
C GLU A 216 2.20 -13.33 27.59
N VAL A 217 1.82 -12.27 26.86
CA VAL A 217 2.67 -11.07 26.71
C VAL A 217 2.49 -10.26 27.99
N ARG A 218 3.46 -10.34 28.90
CA ARG A 218 3.53 -9.50 30.11
C ARG A 218 4.00 -8.08 29.78
#